data_AF-L1JF37-F1
#
_entry.id   AF-L1JF37-F1
#
_cell.length_a   1.000
_cell.length_b   1.000
_cell.length_c   1.000
_cell.angle_alpha   90.00
_cell.angle_beta   90.00
_cell.angle_gamma   90.00
#
_symmetry.space_group_name_H-M   'P 1'
#
loop_
_entity.id
_entity.type
_entity.pdbx_description
1 polymer ?
#
loop_
_entity_poly.entity_id
_entity_poly.type
_entity_poly.pdbx_seq_one_letter_code
_entity_poly.pdbx_strand_id
1 'polypeptide(L)'
;MQLPLQKVRPIEEQVTLAETTSSRIHQKEEVSVESEGTRLLSGMATVLFLAGYALTHAGHMTYLQLHLFLVLPELWMRFSRPRPLSWAADSVRKVGYMSIFPLALAAITFSSAWDNFIFSKGVFTFDKGSMLGTIGAMPVEEWIWFVDHTTLASIVTLSMLRPRSQDELVAWVDAEPAKRSAVDYGMVLGCLLMSLGGLNFLASENEHLLFLGVCMFFFPPVLALQWWFGLRLFSQRPLEWLGAVGMTSSYVIGLDSWAMREGIWHLSEST
;
A
#
# COMPACT_ATOMS: atom_id res chain seq x y z
N MET A 1 64.96 19.53 -0.10
CA MET A 1 63.86 18.61 0.26
C MET A 1 63.40 17.93 -1.02
N GLN A 2 63.96 16.75 -1.34
CA GLN A 2 63.63 15.99 -2.54
C GLN A 2 62.47 15.04 -2.23
N LEU A 3 61.35 15.18 -2.93
CA LEU A 3 60.23 14.24 -2.88
C LEU A 3 60.64 12.92 -3.59
N PRO A 4 60.29 11.74 -3.04
CA PRO A 4 60.61 10.48 -3.70
C PRO A 4 59.73 10.30 -4.95
N LEU A 5 60.36 9.94 -6.07
CA LEU A 5 59.70 9.59 -7.31
C LEU A 5 58.84 8.33 -7.11
N GLN A 6 57.52 8.50 -7.15
CA GLN A 6 56.57 7.39 -7.13
C GLN A 6 56.72 6.60 -8.43
N LYS A 7 57.15 5.34 -8.32
CA LYS A 7 57.38 4.43 -9.44
C LYS A 7 56.05 4.19 -10.16
N VAL A 8 55.82 4.85 -11.30
CA VAL A 8 54.63 4.68 -12.13
C VAL A 8 54.65 3.24 -12.67
N ARG A 9 53.66 2.44 -12.29
CA ARG A 9 53.53 1.06 -12.78
C ARG A 9 53.23 1.06 -14.28
N PRO A 10 53.81 0.13 -15.06
CA PRO A 10 53.56 0.02 -16.50
C PRO A 10 52.06 -0.06 -16.81
N ILE A 11 51.64 0.57 -17.91
CA ILE A 11 50.23 0.68 -18.31
C ILE A 11 49.57 -0.71 -18.43
N GLU A 12 50.29 -1.70 -18.94
CA GLU A 12 49.82 -3.09 -19.08
C GLU A 12 49.44 -3.71 -17.72
N GLU A 13 50.25 -3.49 -16.67
CA GLU A 13 49.98 -4.01 -15.34
C GLU A 13 48.74 -3.35 -14.69
N GLN A 14 48.45 -2.09 -15.04
CA GLN A 14 47.25 -1.39 -14.56
C GLN A 14 45.97 -1.87 -15.27
N VAL A 15 46.04 -2.17 -16.57
CA VAL A 15 44.92 -2.71 -17.36
C VAL A 15 44.54 -4.10 -16.86
N THR A 16 45.52 -4.99 -16.66
CA THR A 16 45.25 -6.35 -16.14
C THR A 16 44.66 -6.32 -14.73
N LEU A 17 45.11 -5.39 -13.87
CA LEU A 17 44.56 -5.23 -12.52
C LEU A 17 43.11 -4.74 -12.56
N ALA A 18 42.79 -3.81 -13.47
CA ALA A 18 41.44 -3.29 -13.64
C ALA A 18 40.47 -4.35 -14.18
N GLU A 19 40.88 -5.14 -15.17
CA GLU A 19 40.09 -6.26 -15.71
C GLU A 19 39.84 -7.36 -14.67
N THR A 20 40.87 -7.72 -13.90
CA THR A 20 40.75 -8.74 -12.85
C THR A 20 39.84 -8.26 -11.70
N THR A 21 39.88 -6.96 -11.39
CA THR A 21 39.02 -6.36 -10.36
C THR A 21 37.56 -6.28 -10.85
N SER A 22 37.33 -5.89 -12.10
CA SER A 22 36.01 -5.84 -12.71
C SER A 22 35.36 -7.23 -12.80
N SER A 23 36.13 -8.25 -13.24
CA SER A 23 35.69 -9.65 -13.26
C SER A 23 35.30 -10.16 -11.88
N ARG A 24 36.10 -9.88 -10.85
CA ARG A 24 35.79 -10.27 -9.46
C ARG A 24 34.57 -9.57 -8.88
N ILE A 25 34.33 -8.31 -9.25
CA ILE A 25 33.14 -7.56 -8.81
C ILE A 25 31.88 -8.17 -9.43
N HIS A 26 31.87 -8.41 -10.75
CA HIS A 26 30.73 -9.03 -11.42
C HIS A 26 30.42 -10.44 -10.89
N GLN A 27 31.46 -11.26 -10.70
CA GLN A 27 31.26 -12.61 -10.16
C GLN A 27 30.73 -12.59 -8.72
N LYS A 28 31.16 -11.62 -7.90
CA LYS A 28 30.68 -11.46 -6.52
C LYS A 28 29.24 -10.93 -6.48
N GLU A 29 28.86 -10.06 -7.41
CA GLU A 29 27.48 -9.59 -7.57
C GLU A 29 26.55 -10.72 -8.02
N GLU A 30 26.93 -11.52 -9.01
CA GLU A 30 26.14 -12.67 -9.49
C GLU A 30 25.87 -13.68 -8.38
N VAL A 31 26.92 -14.11 -7.66
CA VAL A 31 26.79 -15.09 -6.56
C VAL A 31 25.96 -14.52 -5.40
N SER A 32 26.07 -13.22 -5.12
CA SER A 32 25.23 -12.56 -4.10
C SER A 32 23.77 -12.50 -4.51
N VAL A 33 23.47 -12.21 -5.78
CA VAL A 33 22.11 -12.13 -6.31
C VAL A 33 21.44 -13.50 -6.32
N GLU A 34 22.18 -14.55 -6.71
CA GLU A 34 21.67 -15.92 -6.77
C GLU A 34 21.35 -16.46 -5.37
N SER A 35 22.27 -16.31 -4.39
CA SER A 35 22.02 -16.81 -3.02
C SER A 35 20.89 -16.08 -2.29
N GLU A 36 20.68 -14.80 -2.60
CA GLU A 36 19.60 -14.01 -2.01
C GLU A 36 18.26 -14.36 -2.67
N GLY A 37 18.24 -14.60 -3.98
CA GLY A 37 17.06 -15.11 -4.69
C GLY A 37 16.56 -16.44 -4.14
N THR A 38 17.46 -17.39 -3.87
CA THR A 38 17.10 -18.69 -3.29
C THR A 38 16.53 -18.54 -1.86
N ARG A 39 17.08 -17.64 -1.05
CA ARG A 39 16.59 -17.37 0.32
C ARG A 39 15.18 -16.76 0.32
N LEU A 40 14.90 -15.86 -0.63
CA LEU A 40 13.60 -15.23 -0.77
C LEU A 40 12.52 -16.23 -1.20
N LEU A 41 12.82 -17.04 -2.21
CA LEU A 41 11.93 -18.11 -2.65
C LEU A 41 11.66 -19.13 -1.55
N SER A 42 12.69 -19.50 -0.78
CA SER A 42 12.54 -20.36 0.39
C SER A 42 11.64 -19.75 1.46
N GLY A 43 11.84 -18.46 1.78
CA GLY A 43 11.01 -17.76 2.77
C GLY A 43 9.54 -17.69 2.36
N MET A 44 9.28 -17.35 1.10
CA MET A 44 7.91 -17.33 0.56
C MET A 44 7.25 -18.70 0.57
N ALA A 45 7.99 -19.74 0.17
CA ALA A 45 7.47 -21.11 0.21
C ALA A 45 7.10 -21.51 1.64
N THR A 46 7.90 -21.12 2.63
CA THR A 46 7.57 -21.33 4.05
C THR A 46 6.31 -20.59 4.46
N VAL A 47 6.15 -19.32 4.10
CA VAL A 47 4.95 -18.55 4.50
C VAL A 47 3.70 -19.07 3.79
N LEU A 48 3.77 -19.38 2.49
CA LEU A 48 2.67 -20.00 1.74
C LEU A 48 2.31 -21.38 2.28
N PHE A 49 3.30 -22.18 2.67
CA PHE A 49 3.09 -23.46 3.33
C PHE A 49 2.40 -23.28 4.68
N LEU A 50 2.84 -22.33 5.50
CA LEU A 50 2.20 -22.04 6.80
C LEU A 50 0.77 -21.52 6.63
N ALA A 51 0.51 -20.66 5.64
CA ALA A 51 -0.83 -20.19 5.31
C ALA A 51 -1.73 -21.34 4.83
N GLY A 52 -1.25 -22.18 3.91
CA GLY A 52 -1.98 -23.37 3.45
C GLY A 52 -2.20 -24.41 4.55
N TYR A 53 -1.22 -24.61 5.43
CA TYR A 53 -1.33 -25.47 6.59
C TYR A 53 -2.38 -24.95 7.57
N ALA A 54 -2.35 -23.64 7.88
CA ALA A 54 -3.33 -23.00 8.75
C ALA A 54 -4.76 -23.14 8.22
N LEU A 55 -4.97 -22.98 6.91
CA LEU A 55 -6.27 -23.17 6.27
C LEU A 55 -6.76 -24.62 6.32
N THR A 56 -5.87 -25.59 6.10
CA THR A 56 -6.26 -27.01 6.03
C THR A 56 -6.52 -27.66 7.38
N HIS A 57 -6.01 -27.06 8.47
CA HIS A 57 -6.10 -27.61 9.82
C HIS A 57 -7.01 -26.82 10.76
N ALA A 58 -7.56 -25.69 10.30
CA ALA A 58 -8.58 -24.96 11.03
C ALA A 58 -9.97 -25.51 10.68
N GLY A 59 -10.77 -25.79 11.71
CA GLY A 59 -12.18 -26.17 11.51
C GLY A 59 -13.06 -25.00 11.06
N HIS A 60 -12.56 -23.76 11.18
CA HIS A 60 -13.21 -22.51 10.79
C HIS A 60 -12.13 -21.46 10.49
N MET A 61 -12.29 -20.64 9.44
CA MET A 61 -11.33 -19.58 9.15
C MET A 61 -11.43 -18.45 10.16
N THR A 62 -10.31 -18.01 10.72
CA THR A 62 -10.27 -16.84 11.60
C THR A 62 -9.96 -15.58 10.82
N TYR A 63 -10.34 -14.44 11.36
CA TYR A 63 -10.00 -13.15 10.77
C TYR A 63 -8.47 -12.97 10.68
N LEU A 64 -7.73 -13.38 11.71
CA LEU A 64 -6.26 -13.34 11.66
C LEU A 64 -5.66 -14.21 10.53
N GLN A 65 -6.28 -15.33 10.19
CA GLN A 65 -5.85 -16.15 9.05
C GLN A 65 -6.09 -15.44 7.72
N LEU A 66 -7.21 -14.71 7.58
CA LEU A 66 -7.47 -13.87 6.40
C LEU A 66 -6.37 -12.80 6.26
N HIS A 67 -5.97 -12.14 7.35
CA HIS A 67 -4.91 -11.12 7.34
C HIS A 67 -3.59 -11.64 6.80
N LEU A 68 -3.26 -12.93 7.00
CA LEU A 68 -2.05 -13.49 6.41
C LEU A 68 -2.03 -13.26 4.90
N PHE A 69 -3.16 -13.45 4.22
CA PHE A 69 -3.29 -13.24 2.78
C PHE A 69 -3.15 -11.78 2.38
N LEU A 70 -3.50 -10.82 3.24
CA LEU A 70 -3.24 -9.41 2.97
C LEU A 70 -1.73 -9.09 3.09
N VAL A 71 -1.06 -9.67 4.08
CA VAL A 71 0.37 -9.43 4.37
C VAL A 71 1.30 -10.14 3.37
N LEU A 72 0.91 -11.30 2.82
CA LEU A 72 1.74 -12.05 1.85
C LEU A 72 2.23 -11.21 0.66
N PRO A 73 1.35 -10.53 -0.12
CA PRO A 73 1.78 -9.71 -1.24
C PRO A 73 2.66 -8.54 -0.80
N GLU A 74 2.42 -7.96 0.39
CA GLU A 74 3.28 -6.90 0.92
C GLU A 74 4.70 -7.38 1.17
N LEU A 75 4.85 -8.51 1.86
CA LEU A 75 6.15 -9.14 2.10
C LEU A 75 6.80 -9.49 0.77
N TRP A 76 6.04 -10.12 -0.14
CA TRP A 76 6.55 -10.48 -1.46
C TRP A 76 7.11 -9.27 -2.20
N MET A 77 6.37 -8.16 -2.29
CA MET A 77 6.82 -6.96 -2.99
C MET A 77 8.01 -6.28 -2.29
N ARG A 78 8.05 -6.31 -0.95
CA ARG A 78 9.16 -5.76 -0.18
C ARG A 78 10.47 -6.51 -0.42
N PHE A 79 10.37 -7.80 -0.70
CA PHE A 79 11.50 -8.69 -0.86
C PHE A 79 11.86 -8.98 -2.32
N SER A 80 10.92 -8.86 -3.26
CA SER A 80 11.13 -9.16 -4.68
C SER A 80 12.09 -8.19 -5.37
N ARG A 81 12.79 -8.69 -6.40
CA ARG A 81 13.65 -7.89 -7.28
C ARG A 81 13.00 -7.75 -8.67
N PRO A 82 13.13 -6.58 -9.33
CA PRO A 82 13.71 -5.34 -8.81
C PRO A 82 12.82 -4.75 -7.71
N ARG A 83 13.42 -4.30 -6.60
CA ARG A 83 12.66 -3.74 -5.49
C ARG A 83 11.84 -2.54 -6.00
N PRO A 84 10.55 -2.44 -5.64
CA PRO A 84 9.73 -1.33 -6.10
C PRO A 84 10.37 0.00 -5.71
N LEU A 85 10.46 0.89 -6.68
CA LEU A 85 11.58 1.81 -6.80
C LEU A 85 11.26 3.18 -6.21
N SER A 86 11.62 3.27 -4.93
CA SER A 86 12.16 4.47 -4.29
C SER A 86 13.54 4.20 -3.63
N TRP A 87 14.15 3.03 -3.88
CA TRP A 87 15.16 2.45 -2.97
C TRP A 87 16.64 2.66 -3.38
N ALA A 88 16.93 3.49 -4.38
CA ALA A 88 18.32 3.78 -4.77
C ALA A 88 18.97 4.83 -3.85
N ALA A 89 18.18 5.73 -3.27
CA ALA A 89 18.66 6.74 -2.33
C ALA A 89 17.94 6.60 -0.97
N ASP A 90 18.72 6.57 0.11
CA ASP A 90 18.21 6.45 1.48
C ASP A 90 17.19 7.53 1.86
N SER A 91 17.30 8.73 1.27
CA SER A 91 16.40 9.86 1.48
C SER A 91 15.01 9.61 0.92
N VAL A 92 14.91 9.13 -0.32
CA VAL A 92 13.64 8.85 -1.01
C VAL A 92 12.93 7.66 -0.36
N ARG A 93 13.71 6.64 0.07
CA ARG A 93 13.18 5.53 0.87
C ARG A 93 12.59 6.03 2.19
N LYS A 94 13.29 6.91 2.92
CA LYS A 94 12.78 7.48 4.18
C LYS A 94 11.50 8.27 3.92
N VAL A 95 11.46 9.18 2.96
CA VAL A 95 10.26 9.99 2.69
C VAL A 95 9.08 9.12 2.25
N GLY A 96 9.28 8.15 1.36
CA GLY A 96 8.21 7.26 0.89
C GLY A 96 7.65 6.34 1.98
N TYR A 97 8.50 5.78 2.86
CA TYR A 97 8.02 4.98 4.00
C TYR A 97 7.40 5.85 5.09
N MET A 98 7.98 7.03 5.34
CA MET A 98 7.40 7.97 6.29
C MET A 98 6.07 8.52 5.82
N SER A 99 5.77 8.55 4.52
CA SER A 99 4.44 8.92 4.03
C SER A 99 3.37 7.85 4.25
N ILE A 100 3.73 6.59 4.46
CA ILE A 100 2.75 5.53 4.79
C ILE A 100 2.14 5.80 6.18
N PHE A 101 2.94 6.30 7.13
CA PHE A 101 2.46 6.57 8.48
C PHE A 101 1.28 7.56 8.56
N PRO A 102 1.36 8.79 8.02
CA PRO A 102 0.22 9.72 8.03
C PRO A 102 -0.95 9.20 7.17
N LEU A 103 -0.69 8.42 6.11
CA LEU A 103 -1.76 7.78 5.34
C LEU A 103 -2.50 6.72 6.16
N ALA A 104 -1.78 5.86 6.87
CA ALA A 104 -2.35 4.84 7.75
C ALA A 104 -3.10 5.49 8.92
N LEU A 105 -2.59 6.58 9.49
CA LEU A 105 -3.28 7.34 10.52
C LEU A 105 -4.59 7.95 9.99
N ALA A 106 -4.55 8.52 8.78
CA ALA A 106 -5.75 9.04 8.12
C ALA A 106 -6.75 7.92 7.85
N ALA A 107 -6.30 6.78 7.33
CA ALA A 107 -7.13 5.61 7.06
C ALA A 107 -7.76 5.07 8.36
N ILE A 108 -7.00 4.90 9.43
CA ILE A 108 -7.53 4.47 10.73
C ILE A 108 -8.60 5.46 11.20
N THR A 109 -8.29 6.76 11.23
CA THR A 109 -9.21 7.79 11.75
C THR A 109 -10.52 7.81 10.94
N PHE A 110 -10.39 7.74 9.62
CA PHE A 110 -11.51 7.84 8.70
C PHE A 110 -12.33 6.55 8.63
N SER A 111 -11.67 5.42 8.36
CA SER A 111 -12.33 4.13 8.19
C SER A 111 -12.94 3.65 9.51
N SER A 112 -12.29 3.87 10.66
CA SER A 112 -12.93 3.54 11.93
C SER A 112 -14.20 4.35 12.17
N ALA A 113 -14.25 5.63 11.78
CA ALA A 113 -15.46 6.44 11.92
C ALA A 113 -16.60 5.97 11.01
N TRP A 114 -16.28 5.66 9.75
CA TRP A 114 -17.20 5.08 8.77
C TRP A 114 -17.74 3.72 9.24
N ASP A 115 -16.85 2.79 9.57
CA ASP A 115 -17.23 1.42 9.87
C ASP A 115 -17.94 1.32 11.21
N ASN A 116 -17.51 2.04 12.25
CA ASN A 116 -18.26 2.07 13.51
C ASN A 116 -19.67 2.65 13.30
N PHE A 117 -19.82 3.65 12.42
CA PHE A 117 -21.14 4.20 12.11
C PHE A 117 -22.03 3.16 11.44
N ILE A 118 -21.58 2.53 10.36
CA ILE A 118 -22.36 1.52 9.61
C ILE A 118 -22.64 0.28 10.49
N PHE A 119 -21.64 -0.18 11.24
CA PHE A 119 -21.79 -1.28 12.19
C PHE A 119 -22.83 -0.97 13.26
N SER A 120 -22.83 0.26 13.80
CA SER A 120 -23.84 0.68 14.79
C SER A 120 -25.28 0.69 14.24
N LYS A 121 -25.43 0.73 12.91
CA LYS A 121 -26.70 0.63 12.20
C LYS A 121 -27.08 -0.80 11.84
N GLY A 122 -26.23 -1.79 12.14
CA GLY A 122 -26.50 -3.20 11.91
C GLY A 122 -26.38 -3.65 10.45
N VAL A 123 -25.77 -2.84 9.59
CA VAL A 123 -25.62 -3.16 8.16
C VAL A 123 -24.69 -4.35 7.93
N PHE A 124 -23.72 -4.54 8.82
CA PHE A 124 -22.92 -5.77 8.85
C PHE A 124 -22.60 -6.21 10.27
N THR A 125 -22.34 -7.51 10.42
CA THR A 125 -22.01 -8.16 11.69
C THR A 125 -20.82 -9.08 11.52
N PHE A 126 -20.08 -9.33 12.60
CA PHE A 126 -18.93 -10.24 12.62
C PHE A 126 -19.24 -11.51 13.41
N ASP A 127 -18.70 -12.63 12.96
CA ASP A 127 -18.72 -13.85 13.75
C ASP A 127 -17.75 -13.74 14.94
N LYS A 128 -18.28 -13.97 16.15
CA LYS A 128 -17.52 -13.90 17.40
C LYS A 128 -16.51 -15.04 17.55
N GLY A 129 -16.71 -16.16 16.86
CA GLY A 129 -15.76 -17.28 16.87
C GLY A 129 -14.51 -17.00 16.01
N SER A 130 -14.63 -16.11 15.03
CA SER A 130 -13.58 -15.79 14.07
C SER A 130 -12.62 -14.67 14.51
N MET A 131 -12.97 -13.87 15.53
CA MET A 131 -12.21 -12.70 15.99
C MET A 131 -11.62 -12.87 17.40
N LEU A 132 -10.53 -12.13 17.68
CA LEU A 132 -9.84 -12.11 18.97
C LEU A 132 -10.57 -11.28 20.04
N GLY A 133 -11.37 -10.30 19.61
CA GLY A 133 -12.07 -9.36 20.48
C GLY A 133 -12.35 -8.05 19.77
N THR A 134 -12.86 -7.05 20.49
CA THR A 134 -13.23 -5.74 19.91
C THR A 134 -12.52 -4.56 20.56
N ILE A 135 -12.25 -3.53 19.77
CA ILE A 135 -11.90 -2.17 20.23
C ILE A 135 -12.99 -1.24 19.71
N GLY A 136 -13.76 -0.64 20.62
CA GLY A 136 -14.99 0.04 20.26
C GLY A 136 -16.05 -0.96 19.81
N ALA A 137 -16.70 -0.71 18.67
CA ALA A 137 -17.71 -1.62 18.12
C ALA A 137 -17.12 -2.66 17.15
N MET A 138 -15.83 -2.54 16.79
CA MET A 138 -15.22 -3.34 15.72
C MET A 138 -14.20 -4.36 16.24
N PRO A 139 -13.99 -5.48 15.53
CA PRO A 139 -12.91 -6.41 15.79
C PRO A 139 -11.54 -5.72 15.85
N VAL A 140 -10.61 -6.24 16.66
CA VAL A 140 -9.22 -5.75 16.72
C VAL A 140 -8.56 -5.84 15.35
N GLU A 141 -8.88 -6.89 14.61
CA GLU A 141 -8.35 -7.21 13.29
C GLU A 141 -8.66 -6.14 12.25
N GLU A 142 -9.80 -5.44 12.35
CA GLU A 142 -10.18 -4.35 11.44
C GLU A 142 -9.22 -3.16 11.53
N TRP A 143 -8.73 -2.86 12.73
CA TRP A 143 -7.73 -1.82 12.92
C TRP A 143 -6.42 -2.16 12.22
N ILE A 144 -6.06 -3.44 12.22
CA ILE A 144 -4.88 -3.96 11.51
C ILE A 144 -5.16 -3.94 9.99
N TRP A 145 -6.37 -4.30 9.57
CA TRP A 145 -6.80 -4.29 8.18
C TRP A 145 -6.65 -2.90 7.55
N PHE A 146 -7.04 -1.83 8.27
CA PHE A 146 -6.84 -0.46 7.79
C PHE A 146 -5.37 -0.13 7.52
N VAL A 147 -4.46 -0.60 8.38
CA VAL A 147 -3.02 -0.35 8.24
C VAL A 147 -2.42 -1.17 7.11
N ASP A 148 -2.71 -2.47 7.07
CA ASP A 148 -2.18 -3.40 6.08
C ASP A 148 -2.69 -3.04 4.68
N HIS A 149 -4.00 -2.80 4.52
CA HIS A 149 -4.57 -2.37 3.25
C HIS A 149 -3.95 -1.04 2.76
N THR A 150 -3.77 -0.07 3.66
CA THR A 150 -3.12 1.21 3.30
C THR A 150 -1.66 1.00 2.91
N THR A 151 -0.97 0.09 3.59
CA THR A 151 0.43 -0.24 3.32
C THR A 151 0.56 -0.95 1.97
N LEU A 152 -0.28 -1.94 1.71
CA LEU A 152 -0.37 -2.63 0.42
C LEU A 152 -0.64 -1.65 -0.72
N ALA A 153 -1.68 -0.83 -0.61
CA ALA A 153 -2.03 0.17 -1.62
C ALA A 153 -0.88 1.15 -1.87
N SER A 154 -0.19 1.58 -0.81
CA SER A 154 0.97 2.46 -0.91
C SER A 154 2.14 1.78 -1.61
N ILE A 155 2.46 0.54 -1.26
CA ILE A 155 3.56 -0.23 -1.89
C ILE A 155 3.24 -0.45 -3.37
N VAL A 156 2.04 -0.90 -3.73
CA VAL A 156 1.64 -1.11 -5.13
C VAL A 156 1.73 0.20 -5.91
N THR A 157 1.19 1.28 -5.35
CA THR A 157 1.22 2.61 -5.98
C THR A 157 2.66 3.09 -6.22
N LEU A 158 3.52 3.00 -5.22
CA LEU A 158 4.95 3.36 -5.33
C LEU A 158 5.70 2.44 -6.32
N SER A 159 5.27 1.18 -6.44
CA SER A 159 5.84 0.23 -7.41
C SER A 159 5.53 0.64 -8.84
N MET A 160 4.28 1.02 -9.12
CA MET A 160 3.81 1.38 -10.47
C MET A 160 4.23 2.79 -10.87
N LEU A 161 4.28 3.72 -9.91
CA LEU A 161 4.76 5.09 -10.07
C LEU A 161 6.28 5.22 -9.86
N ARG A 162 7.02 4.12 -9.98
CA ARG A 162 8.49 4.13 -10.02
C ARG A 162 9.01 5.20 -11.03
N PRO A 163 9.89 6.13 -10.61
CA PRO A 163 10.61 7.00 -11.54
C PRO A 163 11.37 6.17 -12.57
N ARG A 164 11.31 6.58 -13.83
CA ARG A 164 11.98 5.90 -14.95
C ARG A 164 13.44 6.34 -15.09
N SER A 165 13.80 7.51 -14.59
CA SER A 165 15.17 8.04 -14.60
C SER A 165 15.52 8.79 -13.29
N GLN A 166 16.81 9.03 -13.09
CA GLN A 166 17.29 9.85 -11.96
C GLN A 166 16.82 11.30 -12.10
N ASP A 167 16.73 11.82 -13.31
CA ASP A 167 16.24 13.19 -13.59
C ASP A 167 14.76 13.33 -13.23
N GLU A 168 13.93 12.32 -13.53
CA GLU A 168 12.52 12.30 -13.12
C GLU A 168 12.39 12.33 -11.60
N LEU A 169 13.21 11.55 -10.89
CA LEU A 169 13.22 11.54 -9.44
C LEU A 169 13.60 12.90 -8.83
N VAL A 170 14.64 13.55 -9.36
CA VAL A 170 15.05 14.90 -8.93
C VAL A 170 13.93 15.90 -9.18
N ALA A 171 13.30 15.85 -10.36
CA ALA A 171 12.16 16.71 -10.69
C ALA A 171 10.96 16.52 -9.75
N TRP A 172 10.76 15.34 -9.17
CA TRP A 172 9.68 15.08 -8.21
C TRP A 172 9.98 15.65 -6.82
N VAL A 173 11.25 15.57 -6.39
CA VAL A 173 11.69 16.08 -5.07
C VAL A 173 11.74 17.60 -5.07
N ASP A 174 12.25 18.19 -6.15
CA ASP A 174 12.42 19.64 -6.29
C ASP A 174 11.17 20.31 -6.91
N ALA A 175 10.06 19.57 -7.04
CA ALA A 175 8.83 20.11 -7.58
C ALA A 175 8.27 21.20 -6.66
N GLU A 176 8.27 22.43 -7.15
CA GLU A 176 7.56 23.53 -6.51
C GLU A 176 6.08 23.19 -6.29
N PRO A 177 5.48 23.59 -5.15
CA PRO A 177 4.07 23.38 -4.90
C PRO A 177 3.21 23.88 -6.06
N ALA A 178 2.23 23.06 -6.42
CA ALA A 178 1.29 23.39 -7.47
C ALA A 178 0.63 24.76 -7.23
N LYS A 179 0.73 25.69 -8.18
CA LYS A 179 -0.25 26.78 -8.24
C LYS A 179 -1.63 26.17 -8.41
N ARG A 180 -2.55 26.53 -7.51
CA ARG A 180 -3.92 26.01 -7.49
C ARG A 180 -4.78 26.83 -8.42
N SER A 181 -5.54 26.14 -9.25
CA SER A 181 -6.50 26.71 -10.18
C SER A 181 -7.89 26.82 -9.54
N ALA A 182 -8.79 27.61 -10.13
CA ALA A 182 -10.19 27.66 -9.71
C ALA A 182 -10.87 26.29 -9.78
N VAL A 183 -10.44 25.42 -10.69
CA VAL A 183 -10.93 24.03 -10.82
C VAL A 183 -10.58 23.22 -9.57
N ASP A 184 -9.39 23.41 -9.00
CA ASP A 184 -8.96 22.69 -7.81
C ASP A 184 -9.80 23.05 -6.59
N TYR A 185 -10.05 24.35 -6.40
CA TYR A 185 -10.96 24.83 -5.36
C TYR A 185 -12.39 24.38 -5.59
N GLY A 186 -12.86 24.42 -6.84
CA GLY A 186 -14.19 23.95 -7.23
C GLY A 186 -14.39 22.46 -6.94
N MET A 187 -13.38 21.62 -7.20
CA MET A 187 -13.43 20.19 -6.90
C MET A 187 -13.51 19.92 -5.41
N VAL A 188 -12.66 20.57 -4.60
CA VAL A 188 -12.71 20.46 -3.14
C VAL A 188 -14.07 20.91 -2.61
N LEU A 189 -14.54 22.08 -3.04
CA LEU A 189 -15.84 22.59 -2.64
C LEU A 189 -16.97 21.63 -3.04
N GLY A 190 -16.96 21.11 -4.28
CA GLY A 190 -17.95 20.15 -4.76
C GLY A 190 -17.99 18.89 -3.91
N CYS A 191 -16.82 18.34 -3.57
CA CYS A 191 -16.71 17.19 -2.67
C CYS A 191 -17.27 17.49 -1.27
N LEU A 192 -16.95 18.65 -0.70
CA LEU A 192 -17.46 19.06 0.60
C LEU A 192 -18.99 19.29 0.59
N LEU A 193 -19.53 19.88 -0.49
CA LEU A 193 -20.97 20.04 -0.65
C LEU A 193 -21.68 18.69 -0.81
N MET A 194 -21.07 17.74 -1.53
CA MET A 194 -21.60 16.38 -1.64
C MET A 194 -21.61 15.67 -0.28
N SER A 195 -20.54 15.87 0.51
CA SER A 195 -20.46 15.40 1.90
C SER A 195 -21.62 15.94 2.74
N LEU A 196 -21.81 17.26 2.74
CA LEU A 196 -22.92 17.90 3.45
C LEU A 196 -24.28 17.41 2.96
N GLY A 197 -24.44 17.13 1.67
CA GLY A 197 -25.65 16.53 1.11
C GLY A 197 -25.96 15.15 1.68
N GLY A 198 -24.93 14.32 1.90
CA GLY A 198 -25.03 12.98 2.48
C GLY A 198 -25.64 12.95 3.89
N LEU A 199 -25.44 14.03 4.67
CA LEU A 199 -26.01 14.15 6.02
C LEU A 199 -27.53 13.95 6.06
N ASN A 200 -28.26 14.34 5.00
CA ASN A 200 -29.71 14.20 4.93
C ASN A 200 -30.18 12.74 4.92
N PHE A 201 -29.32 11.82 4.51
CA PHE A 201 -29.67 10.41 4.36
C PHE A 201 -29.10 9.52 5.48
N LEU A 202 -28.16 10.02 6.30
CA LEU A 202 -27.53 9.24 7.39
C LEU A 202 -28.52 8.79 8.48
N ALA A 203 -29.65 9.48 8.62
CA ALA A 203 -30.70 9.13 9.57
C ALA A 203 -31.85 8.34 8.93
N SER A 204 -31.74 7.95 7.66
CA SER A 204 -32.80 7.21 6.97
C SER A 204 -32.93 5.80 7.54
N GLU A 205 -34.17 5.35 7.73
CA GLU A 205 -34.49 3.95 8.03
C GLU A 205 -34.41 3.05 6.78
N ASN A 206 -34.42 3.66 5.59
CA ASN A 206 -34.19 2.92 4.35
C ASN A 206 -32.69 2.66 4.17
N GLU A 207 -32.29 1.39 4.16
CA GLU A 207 -30.88 1.00 4.10
C GLU A 207 -30.16 1.47 2.83
N HIS A 208 -30.83 1.53 1.67
CA HIS A 208 -30.22 2.06 0.45
C HIS A 208 -29.94 3.57 0.55
N LEU A 209 -30.87 4.34 1.14
CA LEU A 209 -30.66 5.77 1.37
C LEU A 209 -29.60 5.99 2.44
N LEU A 210 -29.61 5.20 3.51
CA LEU A 210 -28.54 5.20 4.52
C LEU A 210 -27.18 4.96 3.85
N PHE A 211 -27.04 3.91 3.05
CA PHE A 211 -25.79 3.56 2.38
C PHE A 211 -25.34 4.66 1.41
N LEU A 212 -26.27 5.22 0.63
CA LEU A 212 -25.99 6.39 -0.23
C LEU A 212 -25.50 7.58 0.60
N GLY A 213 -26.18 7.89 1.70
CA GLY A 213 -25.81 8.96 2.63
C GLY A 213 -24.43 8.78 3.20
N VAL A 214 -24.12 7.56 3.62
CA VAL A 214 -22.82 7.20 4.17
C VAL A 214 -21.74 7.36 3.10
N CYS A 215 -21.91 6.77 1.91
CA CYS A 215 -21.00 6.96 0.76
C CYS A 215 -20.78 8.44 0.44
N MET A 216 -21.87 9.23 0.36
CA MET A 216 -21.80 10.66 0.05
C MET A 216 -21.14 11.46 1.16
N PHE A 217 -21.35 11.13 2.43
CA PHE A 217 -20.79 11.90 3.55
C PHE A 217 -19.29 11.65 3.70
N PHE A 218 -18.85 10.40 3.66
CA PHE A 218 -17.50 10.02 4.04
C PHE A 218 -16.52 9.99 2.86
N PHE A 219 -16.86 9.42 1.69
CA PHE A 219 -15.87 9.30 0.60
C PHE A 219 -15.42 10.64 -0.01
N PRO A 220 -16.28 11.66 -0.19
CA PRO A 220 -15.87 12.89 -0.87
C PRO A 220 -14.77 13.69 -0.15
N PRO A 221 -14.75 13.80 1.20
CA PRO A 221 -13.60 14.36 1.91
C PRO A 221 -12.27 13.68 1.57
N VAL A 222 -12.26 12.35 1.43
CA VAL A 222 -11.04 11.60 1.03
C VAL A 222 -10.65 11.94 -0.41
N LEU A 223 -11.63 12.00 -1.33
CA LEU A 223 -11.39 12.42 -2.71
C LEU A 223 -10.88 13.86 -2.79
N ALA A 224 -11.38 14.77 -1.95
CA ALA A 224 -10.90 16.14 -1.86
C ALA A 224 -9.45 16.20 -1.39
N LEU A 225 -9.06 15.40 -0.40
CA LEU A 225 -7.68 15.30 0.08
C LEU A 225 -6.77 14.71 -1.00
N GLN A 226 -7.19 13.62 -1.66
CA GLN A 226 -6.45 13.03 -2.77
C GLN A 226 -6.30 14.02 -3.92
N TRP A 227 -7.34 14.77 -4.27
CA TRP A 227 -7.27 15.84 -5.27
C TRP A 227 -6.31 16.94 -4.83
N TRP A 228 -6.38 17.38 -3.58
CA TRP A 228 -5.57 18.49 -3.10
C TRP A 228 -4.08 18.13 -3.05
N PHE A 229 -3.73 16.97 -2.53
CA PHE A 229 -2.32 16.59 -2.33
C PHE A 229 -1.74 15.78 -3.49
N GLY A 230 -2.55 14.96 -4.17
CA GLY A 230 -2.08 13.97 -5.13
C GLY A 230 -2.30 14.32 -6.61
N LEU A 231 -3.05 15.39 -6.96
CA LEU A 231 -3.45 15.69 -8.35
C LEU A 231 -2.31 15.63 -9.37
N ARG A 232 -1.14 16.15 -9.03
CA ARG A 232 0.02 16.12 -9.93
C ARG A 232 0.54 14.71 -10.18
N LEU A 233 0.47 13.86 -9.17
CA LEU A 233 1.00 12.51 -9.23
C LEU A 233 0.19 11.65 -10.21
N PHE A 234 -1.15 11.71 -10.14
CA PHE A 234 -2.01 10.89 -11.01
C PHE A 234 -2.39 11.55 -12.34
N SER A 235 -2.31 12.87 -12.48
CA SER A 235 -2.52 13.52 -13.78
C SER A 235 -1.39 13.26 -14.77
N GLN A 236 -0.17 13.04 -14.30
CA GLN A 236 0.99 12.76 -15.16
C GLN A 236 1.08 11.29 -15.58
N ARG A 237 0.64 10.37 -14.70
CA ARG A 237 0.71 8.91 -14.91
C ARG A 237 -0.61 8.22 -14.56
N PRO A 238 -1.71 8.58 -15.26
CA PRO A 238 -3.06 8.15 -14.88
C PRO A 238 -3.26 6.64 -15.03
N LEU A 239 -2.64 6.01 -16.04
CA LEU A 239 -2.78 4.58 -16.26
C LEU A 239 -2.08 3.76 -15.17
N GLU A 240 -0.91 4.19 -14.73
CA GLU A 240 -0.18 3.53 -13.64
C GLU A 240 -0.89 3.71 -12.30
N TRP A 241 -1.44 4.90 -12.06
CA TRP A 241 -2.28 5.14 -10.89
C TRP A 241 -3.56 4.30 -10.91
N LEU A 242 -4.30 4.29 -12.03
CA LEU A 242 -5.48 3.44 -12.20
C LEU A 242 -5.15 1.95 -12.09
N GLY A 243 -4.00 1.53 -12.61
CA GLY A 243 -3.51 0.18 -12.46
C GLY A 243 -3.26 -0.19 -11.00
N ALA A 244 -2.68 0.72 -10.21
CA ALA A 244 -2.40 0.49 -8.80
C ALA A 244 -3.68 0.40 -7.96
N VAL A 245 -4.61 1.34 -8.19
CA VAL A 245 -5.94 1.33 -7.57
C VAL A 245 -6.68 0.06 -7.96
N GLY A 246 -6.81 -0.21 -9.26
CA GLY A 246 -7.53 -1.38 -9.76
C GLY A 246 -6.97 -2.70 -9.24
N MET A 247 -5.64 -2.86 -9.23
CA MET A 247 -4.98 -4.06 -8.72
C MET A 247 -5.25 -4.25 -7.22
N THR A 248 -5.02 -3.20 -6.42
CA THR A 248 -5.20 -3.29 -4.96
C THR A 248 -6.67 -3.51 -4.60
N SER A 249 -7.58 -2.73 -5.20
CA SER A 249 -9.03 -2.87 -4.96
C SER A 249 -9.55 -4.24 -5.36
N SER A 250 -9.16 -4.76 -6.53
CA SER A 250 -9.63 -6.09 -6.97
C SER A 250 -9.16 -7.19 -6.01
N TYR A 251 -7.94 -7.08 -5.49
CA TYR A 251 -7.40 -8.03 -4.53
C TYR A 251 -8.17 -8.01 -3.20
N VAL A 252 -8.38 -6.82 -2.65
CA VAL A 252 -9.06 -6.63 -1.36
C VAL A 252 -10.54 -6.98 -1.45
N ILE A 253 -11.23 -6.61 -2.54
CA ILE A 253 -12.61 -7.06 -2.81
C ILE A 253 -12.69 -8.58 -2.88
N GLY A 254 -11.67 -9.23 -3.47
CA GLY A 254 -11.57 -10.68 -3.50
C GLY A 254 -11.44 -11.30 -2.11
N LEU A 255 -10.62 -10.70 -1.24
CA LEU A 255 -10.48 -11.13 0.16
C LEU A 255 -11.77 -10.90 0.96
N ASP A 256 -12.42 -9.75 0.82
CA ASP A 256 -13.71 -9.46 1.47
C ASP A 256 -14.78 -10.47 1.02
N SER A 257 -14.85 -10.74 -0.28
CA SER A 257 -15.78 -11.73 -0.85
C SER A 257 -15.52 -13.13 -0.30
N TRP A 258 -14.26 -13.48 -0.05
CA TRP A 258 -13.91 -14.76 0.55
C TRP A 258 -14.23 -14.79 2.04
N ALA A 259 -13.93 -13.72 2.78
CA ALA A 259 -14.26 -13.57 4.20
C ALA A 259 -15.75 -13.76 4.47
N MET A 260 -16.61 -13.18 3.64
CA MET A 260 -18.07 -13.35 3.72
C MET A 260 -18.51 -14.80 3.48
N ARG A 261 -17.87 -15.51 2.54
CA ARG A 261 -18.18 -16.93 2.25
C ARG A 261 -17.77 -17.85 3.40
N GLU A 262 -16.68 -17.53 4.07
CA GLU A 262 -16.20 -18.24 5.25
C GLU A 262 -16.92 -17.80 6.54
N GLY A 263 -17.87 -16.88 6.45
CA GLY A 263 -18.68 -16.45 7.58
C GLY A 263 -17.96 -15.58 8.60
N ILE A 264 -16.84 -14.94 8.23
CA ILE A 264 -16.13 -14.00 9.11
C ILE A 264 -17.02 -12.79 9.40
N TRP A 265 -17.74 -12.31 8.38
CA TRP A 265 -18.71 -11.24 8.52
C TRP A 265 -19.85 -11.37 7.50
N HIS A 266 -20.99 -10.79 7.86
CA HIS A 266 -22.24 -10.87 7.10
C HIS A 266 -22.86 -9.49 6.91
N LEU A 267 -23.38 -9.22 5.72
CA LEU A 267 -24.25 -8.07 5.45
C LEU A 267 -25.67 -8.37 5.95
N SER A 268 -26.44 -7.33 6.29
CA SER A 268 -27.87 -7.46 6.55
C SER A 268 -28.57 -8.02 5.30
N GLU A 269 -29.61 -8.84 5.51
CA GLU A 269 -30.42 -9.40 4.41
C GLU A 269 -31.19 -8.34 3.62
N SER A 270 -31.24 -7.12 4.15
CA SER A 270 -31.93 -5.95 3.62
C SER A 270 -31.05 -5.06 2.72
N THR A 271 -29.77 -5.38 2.54
CA THR A 271 -28.82 -4.64 1.69
C THR A 271 -28.86 -5.07 0.23
#